data_AF-A0A6P9D1B3-F1
#
_entry.id   AF-A0A6P9D1B3-F1
#
_cell.length_a   1.000
_cell.length_b   1.000
_cell.length_c   1.000
_cell.angle_alpha   90.00
_cell.angle_beta   90.00
_cell.angle_gamma   90.00
#
_symmetry.space_group_name_H-M   'P 1'
#
loop_
_entity.id
_entity.type
_entity.pdbx_description
1 polymer ?
#
loop_
_entity_poly.entity_id
_entity_poly.type
_entity_poly.pdbx_seq_one_letter_code
_entity_poly.pdbx_strand_id
1 'polypeptide(L)'
;MIHLLREEYGTFNLAKLENGSSTTDVLLFQVTHMKMELSLVVQAFAIAACVCCAVRPKTEKSQLIWLFTSMLLMYSFFFAWRANLDISKPLFKGVVERFWMQSNAVIVVLAGFGFSLLFFLGEIFLGNSRMIYSLEWLLAAVLVTAQIYSNYSVCDQSNNNVVDQFAMNLLSSMPPDAIILLRGDLPGNSLRYMHHCEGIRPDISLVDQEMMTYHWYLPKLAKHLPGVTFPGNRWNPVEVPLPDGTITFNLHHFLKVNKHKDTFVCIGLHEGDPTWKKDYSLWPWGSCDKLVSSKVPFDPEMWVERTQNLYNWTEEYGRFDSSSWELVANEEMWQARMKTAFFLFDLAETGSTSVEEKAKLYTLAYKLYKEIVNTYKTHPVNWHKNYAIACERVLHLHPAREDPEVLLLEIIKHFRLYLEEAADDPQQSSILQAIKHMKKELREVRKLKKAARRPA
;
A
#
# COMPACT_ATOMS: atom_id res chain seq x y z
N MET A 1 -5.55 32.71 -11.74
CA MET A 1 -5.83 33.01 -10.32
C MET A 1 -6.03 31.73 -9.51
N ILE A 2 -6.77 30.74 -10.01
CA ILE A 2 -7.00 29.41 -9.39
C ILE A 2 -5.74 28.74 -8.82
N HIS A 3 -4.66 28.61 -9.60
CA HIS A 3 -3.40 28.03 -9.09
C HIS A 3 -2.66 28.92 -8.07
N LEU A 4 -2.83 30.24 -8.14
CA LEU A 4 -2.22 31.20 -7.21
C LEU A 4 -2.96 31.21 -5.86
N LEU A 5 -4.29 31.17 -5.91
CA LEU A 5 -5.17 31.07 -4.74
C LEU A 5 -5.26 29.63 -4.20
N ARG A 6 -4.67 28.67 -4.92
CA ARG A 6 -4.70 27.24 -4.62
C ARG A 6 -6.13 26.71 -4.42
N GLU A 7 -7.10 27.29 -5.13
CA GLU A 7 -8.53 26.99 -4.99
C GLU A 7 -8.84 25.51 -5.28
N GLU A 8 -8.03 24.87 -6.15
CA GLU A 8 -8.11 23.43 -6.46
C GLU A 8 -7.42 22.51 -5.44
N TYR A 9 -6.55 23.03 -4.56
CA TYR A 9 -5.87 22.22 -3.53
C TYR A 9 -6.77 21.84 -2.35
N GLY A 10 -8.03 22.27 -2.38
CA GLY A 10 -9.08 21.74 -1.53
C GLY A 10 -9.32 22.55 -0.26
N THR A 11 -9.88 21.86 0.72
CA THR A 11 -10.22 22.40 2.03
C THR A 11 -8.93 22.58 2.85
N PHE A 12 -8.93 23.36 3.94
CA PHE A 12 -7.79 23.42 4.87
C PHE A 12 -7.47 22.07 5.57
N ASN A 13 -8.09 20.96 5.15
CA ASN A 13 -7.88 19.60 5.66
C ASN A 13 -6.80 18.88 4.83
N LEU A 14 -6.07 17.97 5.47
CA LEU A 14 -5.01 17.19 4.82
C LEU A 14 -5.54 16.22 3.75
N ALA A 15 -6.71 15.62 3.98
CA ALA A 15 -7.38 14.71 3.06
C ALA A 15 -8.80 15.20 2.72
N LYS A 16 -9.30 14.90 1.52
CA LYS A 16 -10.57 15.43 1.03
C LYS A 16 -11.81 14.71 1.59
N LEU A 17 -11.74 13.40 1.84
CA LEU A 17 -12.90 12.53 2.12
C LEU A 17 -12.71 11.58 3.31
N GLU A 18 -11.67 11.77 4.13
CA GLU A 18 -11.40 10.89 5.27
C GLU A 18 -11.96 11.49 6.57
N ASN A 19 -12.63 10.64 7.36
CA ASN A 19 -12.98 10.90 8.75
C ASN A 19 -11.78 10.49 9.61
N GLY A 20 -10.86 11.43 9.81
CA GLY A 20 -9.61 11.18 10.52
C GLY A 20 -9.74 11.01 12.03
N SER A 21 -8.59 10.74 12.66
CA SER A 21 -8.45 10.64 14.11
C SER A 21 -8.69 11.99 14.80
N SER A 22 -8.95 11.99 16.10
CA SER A 22 -9.21 13.23 16.84
C SER A 22 -7.93 14.07 17.01
N THR A 23 -8.07 15.37 17.18
CA THR A 23 -6.94 16.28 17.46
C THR A 23 -6.12 15.85 18.68
N THR A 24 -6.78 15.33 19.71
CA THR A 24 -6.13 14.81 20.91
C THR A 24 -5.30 13.56 20.62
N ASP A 25 -5.82 12.67 19.76
CA ASP A 25 -5.09 11.46 19.37
C ASP A 25 -3.83 11.82 18.59
N VAL A 26 -3.94 12.74 17.63
CA VAL A 26 -2.80 13.19 16.82
C VAL A 26 -1.73 13.87 17.69
N LEU A 27 -2.11 14.71 18.65
CA LEU A 27 -1.16 15.34 19.59
C LEU A 27 -0.49 14.33 20.53
N LEU A 28 -1.28 13.42 21.11
CA LEU A 28 -0.74 12.37 21.99
C LEU A 28 0.24 11.48 21.20
N PHE A 29 -0.14 11.15 19.97
CA PHE A 29 0.71 10.36 19.09
C PHE A 29 2.00 11.09 18.74
N GLN A 30 1.92 12.36 18.36
CA GLN A 30 3.09 13.19 18.08
C GLN A 30 4.08 13.16 19.25
N VAL A 31 3.62 13.43 20.49
CA VAL A 31 4.49 13.42 21.68
C VAL A 31 5.08 12.05 21.97
N THR A 32 4.28 10.98 21.85
CA THR A 32 4.77 9.61 22.10
C THR A 32 5.72 9.11 21.01
N HIS A 33 5.55 9.58 19.78
CA HIS A 33 6.37 9.23 18.62
C HIS A 33 7.70 9.99 18.57
N MET A 34 7.76 11.23 19.07
CA MET A 34 9.00 12.04 19.11
C MET A 34 10.21 11.30 19.70
N LYS A 35 10.01 10.31 20.58
CA LYS A 35 11.11 9.54 21.17
C LYS A 35 11.82 8.64 20.15
N MET A 36 11.10 8.22 19.12
CA MET A 36 11.62 7.41 18.02
C MET A 36 12.50 8.25 17.10
N GLU A 37 12.13 9.50 16.86
CA GLU A 37 12.83 10.38 15.92
C GLU A 37 13.96 11.21 16.55
N LEU A 38 13.82 11.64 17.81
CA LEU A 38 14.75 12.60 18.44
C LEU A 38 15.51 12.04 19.65
N SER A 39 15.21 10.84 20.13
CA SER A 39 15.64 10.29 21.42
C SER A 39 15.07 11.04 22.65
N LEU A 40 15.10 10.38 23.80
CA LEU A 40 14.66 10.97 25.08
C LEU A 40 15.61 12.08 25.58
N VAL A 41 16.89 12.06 25.19
CA VAL A 41 17.88 13.05 25.63
C VAL A 41 17.57 14.44 25.07
N VAL A 42 17.23 14.51 23.78
CA VAL A 42 16.85 15.77 23.12
C VAL A 42 15.59 16.35 23.78
N GLN A 43 14.60 15.51 24.07
CA GLN A 43 13.38 15.95 24.76
C GLN A 43 13.67 16.47 26.16
N ALA A 44 14.51 15.78 26.92
CA ALA A 44 14.90 16.19 28.27
C ALA A 44 15.57 17.57 28.25
N PHE A 45 16.47 17.83 27.29
CA PHE A 45 17.09 19.15 27.13
C PHE A 45 16.08 20.23 26.73
N ALA A 46 15.16 19.93 25.80
CA ALA A 46 14.12 20.89 25.42
C ALA A 46 13.22 21.27 26.61
N ILE A 47 12.83 20.29 27.43
CA ILE A 47 12.07 20.52 28.66
C ILE A 47 12.89 21.34 29.65
N ALA A 48 14.18 21.03 29.83
CA ALA A 48 15.06 21.81 30.70
C ALA A 48 15.13 23.28 30.27
N ALA A 49 15.23 23.56 28.97
CA ALA A 49 15.20 24.92 28.44
C ALA A 49 13.92 25.67 28.84
N CYS A 50 12.76 25.05 28.63
CA CYS A 50 11.45 25.64 28.95
C CYS A 50 11.26 25.85 30.46
N VAL A 51 11.58 24.84 31.28
CA VAL A 51 11.44 24.90 32.74
C VAL A 51 12.37 25.96 33.34
N CYS A 52 13.65 25.97 32.97
CA CYS A 52 14.58 26.95 33.48
C CYS A 52 14.22 28.38 33.04
N CYS A 53 13.72 28.56 31.83
CA CYS A 53 13.21 29.84 31.34
C CYS A 53 11.98 30.32 32.16
N ALA A 54 11.04 29.42 32.46
CA ALA A 54 9.85 29.74 33.24
C ALA A 54 10.18 30.10 34.70
N VAL A 55 11.13 29.40 35.32
CA VAL A 55 11.56 29.65 36.71
C VAL A 55 12.48 30.88 36.81
N ARG A 56 13.27 31.17 35.77
CA ARG A 56 14.19 32.32 35.71
C ARG A 56 13.97 33.13 34.42
N PRO A 57 12.91 33.96 34.35
CA PRO A 57 12.53 34.68 33.13
C PRO A 57 13.51 35.78 32.70
N LYS A 58 14.52 36.11 33.51
CA LYS A 58 15.56 37.11 33.20
C LYS A 58 16.82 36.52 32.54
N THR A 59 16.74 35.33 31.96
CA THR A 59 17.84 34.74 31.17
C THR A 59 17.95 35.45 29.81
N GLU A 60 19.17 35.73 29.33
CA GLU A 60 19.41 36.48 28.08
C GLU A 60 18.68 35.90 26.84
N LYS A 61 18.36 34.61 26.87
CA LYS A 61 17.72 33.88 25.76
C LYS A 61 16.24 33.56 25.98
N SER A 62 15.62 34.09 27.05
CA SER A 62 14.23 33.77 27.43
C SER A 62 13.21 34.07 26.32
N GLN A 63 13.36 35.20 25.62
CA GLN A 63 12.48 35.58 24.51
C GLN A 63 12.51 34.58 23.35
N LEU A 64 13.69 34.06 23.01
CA LEU A 64 13.84 33.06 21.94
C LEU A 64 13.23 31.72 22.37
N ILE A 65 13.44 31.29 23.61
CA ILE A 65 12.84 30.06 24.14
C ILE A 65 11.30 30.17 24.09
N TRP A 66 10.73 31.30 24.51
CA TRP A 66 9.28 31.52 24.41
C TRP A 66 8.76 31.56 22.97
N LEU A 67 9.50 32.18 22.05
CA LEU A 67 9.17 32.19 20.63
C LEU A 67 9.11 30.77 20.07
N PHE A 68 10.16 29.97 20.25
CA PHE A 68 10.22 28.60 19.75
C PHE A 68 9.17 27.70 20.42
N THR A 69 8.94 27.84 21.73
CA THR A 69 7.87 27.13 22.43
C THR A 69 6.49 27.51 21.88
N SER A 70 6.24 28.80 21.61
CA SER A 70 5.00 29.26 20.99
C SER A 70 4.82 28.71 19.58
N MET A 71 5.88 28.71 18.77
CA MET A 71 5.89 28.11 17.44
C MET A 71 5.55 26.62 17.49
N LEU A 72 6.16 25.86 18.41
CA LEU A 72 5.88 24.44 18.61
C LEU A 72 4.41 24.20 18.93
N LEU A 73 3.88 24.90 19.95
CA LEU A 73 2.50 24.73 20.39
C LEU A 73 1.50 25.12 19.30
N MET A 74 1.72 26.25 18.64
CA MET A 74 0.85 26.73 17.57
C MET A 74 0.85 25.78 16.37
N TYR A 75 2.04 25.34 15.92
CA TYR A 75 2.17 24.41 14.82
C TYR A 75 1.53 23.06 15.13
N SER A 76 1.89 22.44 16.25
CA SER A 76 1.37 21.13 16.64
C SER A 76 -0.14 21.14 16.81
N PHE A 77 -0.70 22.15 17.46
CA PHE A 77 -2.15 22.28 17.63
C PHE A 77 -2.84 22.50 16.28
N PHE A 78 -2.36 23.46 15.48
CA PHE A 78 -2.98 23.76 14.19
C PHE A 78 -2.92 22.55 13.25
N PHE A 79 -1.77 21.88 13.17
CA PHE A 79 -1.63 20.68 12.35
C PHE A 79 -2.54 19.55 12.86
N ALA A 80 -2.54 19.24 14.16
CA ALA A 80 -3.41 18.19 14.70
C ALA A 80 -4.91 18.50 14.55
N TRP A 81 -5.28 19.78 14.51
CA TRP A 81 -6.66 20.20 14.24
C TRP A 81 -7.07 19.96 12.78
N ARG A 82 -6.12 20.04 11.84
CA ARG A 82 -6.35 19.91 10.40
C ARG A 82 -5.97 18.56 9.81
N ALA A 83 -5.17 17.77 10.53
CA ALA A 83 -4.79 16.41 10.19
C ALA A 83 -6.04 15.52 10.33
N ASN A 84 -6.71 15.26 9.22
CA ASN A 84 -7.91 14.42 9.16
C ASN A 84 -7.62 13.07 8.47
N LEU A 85 -6.42 12.53 8.68
CA LEU A 85 -6.09 11.15 8.32
C LEU A 85 -6.30 10.25 9.54
N ASP A 86 -6.73 9.01 9.30
CA ASP A 86 -6.86 7.99 10.33
C ASP A 86 -5.48 7.38 10.63
N ILE A 87 -4.90 7.72 11.79
CA ILE A 87 -3.58 7.25 12.22
C ILE A 87 -3.58 5.79 12.68
N SER A 88 -4.74 5.12 12.74
CA SER A 88 -4.79 3.67 12.95
C SER A 88 -4.27 2.90 11.73
N LYS A 89 -4.34 3.51 10.53
CA LYS A 89 -3.79 2.96 9.30
C LYS A 89 -2.28 3.27 9.23
N PRO A 90 -1.39 2.25 9.21
CA PRO A 90 0.06 2.45 9.29
C PRO A 90 0.65 3.38 8.21
N LEU A 91 0.17 3.27 6.96
CA LEU A 91 0.62 4.15 5.87
C LEU A 91 0.22 5.61 6.12
N PHE A 92 -1.01 5.85 6.58
CA PHE A 92 -1.49 7.21 6.86
C PHE A 92 -0.76 7.82 8.06
N LYS A 93 -0.49 7.02 9.08
CA LYS A 93 0.41 7.40 10.17
C LYS A 93 1.78 7.84 9.63
N GLY A 94 2.41 7.06 8.76
CA GLY A 94 3.67 7.43 8.13
C GLY A 94 3.60 8.73 7.29
N VAL A 95 2.44 9.04 6.70
CA VAL A 95 2.20 10.33 6.04
C VAL A 95 2.16 11.47 7.05
N VAL A 96 1.42 11.30 8.15
CA VAL A 96 1.29 12.32 9.21
C VAL A 96 2.62 12.58 9.91
N GLU A 97 3.43 11.53 10.17
CA GLU A 97 4.76 11.61 10.80
C GLU A 97 5.69 12.59 10.07
N ARG A 98 5.68 12.61 8.74
CA ARG A 98 6.52 13.52 7.94
C ARG A 98 6.23 15.00 8.20
N PHE A 99 5.01 15.35 8.61
CA PHE A 99 4.69 16.73 8.98
C PHE A 99 5.22 17.10 10.37
N TRP A 100 5.44 16.14 11.26
CA TRP A 100 6.04 16.40 12.57
C TRP A 100 7.52 16.78 12.51
N MET A 101 8.18 16.61 11.36
CA MET A 101 9.54 17.10 11.15
C MET A 101 9.68 18.59 11.49
N GLN A 102 8.66 19.41 11.21
CA GLN A 102 8.69 20.84 11.54
C GLN A 102 8.68 21.09 13.06
N SER A 103 7.83 20.38 13.81
CA SER A 103 7.84 20.44 15.28
C SER A 103 9.14 19.89 15.87
N ASN A 104 9.67 18.82 15.28
CA ASN A 104 10.91 18.20 15.74
C ASN A 104 12.10 19.13 15.58
N ALA A 105 12.18 19.86 14.47
CA ALA A 105 13.20 20.88 14.26
C ALA A 105 13.18 21.95 15.36
N VAL A 106 11.99 22.40 15.78
CA VAL A 106 11.83 23.35 16.89
C VAL A 106 12.31 22.75 18.22
N ILE A 107 11.98 21.48 18.48
CA ILE A 107 12.44 20.76 19.69
C ILE A 107 13.96 20.63 19.72
N VAL A 108 14.60 20.34 18.59
CA VAL A 108 16.07 20.27 18.50
C VAL A 108 16.71 21.62 18.85
N VAL A 109 16.12 22.73 18.39
CA VAL A 109 16.58 24.08 18.76
C VAL A 109 16.42 24.34 20.26
N LEU A 110 15.26 24.00 20.83
CA LEU A 110 15.02 24.10 22.28
C LEU A 110 15.99 23.22 23.07
N ALA A 111 16.29 22.02 22.59
CA ALA A 111 17.27 21.12 23.18
C ALA A 111 18.68 21.74 23.17
N GLY A 112 19.07 22.42 22.10
CA GLY A 112 20.32 23.18 22.04
C GLY A 112 20.40 24.28 23.11
N PHE A 113 19.29 25.03 23.32
CA PHE A 113 19.22 26.00 24.42
C PHE A 113 19.33 25.34 25.80
N GLY A 114 18.66 24.21 26.00
CA GLY A 114 18.70 23.47 27.26
C GLY A 114 20.07 22.90 27.57
N PHE A 115 20.72 22.32 26.56
CA PHE A 115 22.09 21.81 26.65
C PHE A 115 23.07 22.92 27.06
N SER A 116 23.06 24.04 26.33
CA SER A 116 23.92 25.20 26.64
C SER A 116 23.65 25.77 28.05
N LEU A 117 22.38 25.80 28.47
CA LEU A 117 22.01 26.29 29.80
C LEU A 117 22.50 25.39 30.93
N LEU A 118 22.51 24.07 30.74
CA LEU A 118 23.05 23.12 31.73
C LEU A 118 24.55 23.33 31.93
N PHE A 119 25.31 23.54 30.85
CA PHE A 119 26.74 23.81 30.94
C PHE A 119 27.03 25.18 31.56
N PHE A 120 26.24 26.20 31.24
CA PHE A 120 26.32 27.52 31.90
C PHE A 120 26.06 27.43 33.40
N LEU A 121 25.05 26.66 33.83
CA LEU A 121 24.81 26.42 35.25
C LEU A 121 25.99 25.67 35.89
N GLY A 122 26.55 24.66 35.23
CA GLY A 122 27.74 23.94 35.67
C GLY A 122 28.96 24.85 35.83
N GLU A 123 29.15 25.82 34.93
CA GLU A 123 30.22 26.83 35.04
C GLU A 123 30.08 27.67 36.32
N ILE A 124 28.87 28.13 36.63
CA ILE A 124 28.59 28.89 37.86
C ILE A 124 28.94 28.09 39.11
N PHE A 125 28.69 26.78 39.12
CA PHE A 125 28.94 25.92 40.29
C PHE A 125 30.40 25.47 40.43
N LEU A 126 31.09 25.16 39.32
CA LEU A 126 32.45 24.59 39.34
C LEU A 126 33.58 25.62 39.16
N GLY A 127 33.29 26.83 38.65
CA GLY A 127 34.24 27.95 38.56
C GLY A 127 35.40 27.78 37.55
N ASN A 128 35.39 26.74 36.70
CA ASN A 128 36.44 26.49 35.69
C ASN A 128 35.90 26.54 34.25
N SER A 129 35.75 27.75 33.72
CA SER A 129 35.13 28.03 32.41
C SER A 129 35.76 27.28 31.24
N ARG A 130 37.10 27.16 31.19
CA ARG A 130 37.79 26.52 30.06
C ARG A 130 37.51 25.01 30.00
N MET A 131 37.52 24.34 31.15
CA MET A 131 37.26 22.90 31.22
C MET A 131 35.80 22.58 30.86
N ILE A 132 34.85 23.37 31.39
CA ILE A 132 33.42 23.21 31.11
C ILE A 132 33.12 23.43 29.62
N TYR A 133 33.71 24.45 29.00
CA TYR A 133 33.56 24.70 27.57
C TYR A 133 34.13 23.57 26.69
N SER A 134 35.32 23.07 27.01
CA SER A 134 35.89 21.91 26.28
C SER A 134 35.02 20.65 26.42
N LEU A 135 34.45 20.44 27.62
CA LEU A 135 33.55 19.32 27.88
C LEU A 135 32.22 19.47 27.13
N GLU A 136 31.67 20.68 27.05
CA GLU A 136 30.44 21.00 26.29
C GLU A 136 30.61 20.58 24.83
N TRP A 137 31.68 21.04 24.17
CA TRP A 137 31.96 20.70 22.77
C TRP A 137 32.25 19.23 22.55
N LEU A 138 33.03 18.60 23.45
CA LEU A 138 33.31 17.18 23.36
C LEU A 138 32.01 16.37 23.47
N LEU A 139 31.15 16.68 24.44
CA LEU A 139 29.88 15.99 24.63
C LEU A 139 28.93 16.23 23.45
N ALA A 140 28.86 17.45 22.92
CA ALA A 140 28.07 17.76 21.72
C ALA A 140 28.55 16.92 20.52
N ALA A 141 29.87 16.85 20.28
CA ALA A 141 30.44 16.06 19.20
C ALA A 141 30.16 14.55 19.37
N VAL A 142 30.28 14.04 20.61
CA VAL A 142 29.96 12.63 20.93
C VAL A 142 28.48 12.34 20.68
N LEU A 143 27.56 13.22 21.12
CA LEU A 143 26.12 13.04 20.93
C LEU A 143 25.74 13.03 19.44
N VAL A 144 26.28 13.98 18.66
CA VAL A 144 26.03 14.05 17.20
C VAL A 144 26.59 12.81 16.51
N THR A 145 27.82 12.41 16.82
CA THR A 145 28.46 11.25 16.20
C THR A 145 27.72 9.95 16.55
N ALA A 146 27.28 9.80 17.80
CA ALA A 146 26.50 8.67 18.25
C ALA A 146 25.16 8.57 17.50
N GLN A 147 24.46 9.70 17.29
CA GLN A 147 23.22 9.74 16.52
C GLN A 147 23.42 9.37 15.05
N ILE A 148 24.49 9.86 14.40
CA ILE A 148 24.80 9.49 13.02
C ILE A 148 25.08 7.98 12.96
N TYR A 149 25.95 7.47 13.83
CA TYR A 149 26.33 6.07 13.84
C TYR A 149 25.14 5.13 14.10
N SER A 150 24.27 5.45 15.06
CA SER A 150 23.12 4.61 15.41
C SER A 150 22.04 4.56 14.34
N ASN A 151 21.91 5.62 13.54
CA ASN A 151 20.84 5.74 12.54
C ASN A 151 21.33 5.49 11.10
N TYR A 152 22.65 5.40 10.87
CA TYR A 152 23.22 5.27 9.53
C TYR A 152 22.62 4.11 8.75
N SER A 153 22.54 2.91 9.33
CA SER A 153 22.03 1.73 8.63
C SER A 153 20.55 1.82 8.25
N VAL A 154 19.76 2.64 8.96
CA VAL A 154 18.34 2.88 8.64
C VAL A 154 18.20 3.94 7.56
N CYS A 155 19.07 4.96 7.58
CA CYS A 155 19.10 6.02 6.57
C CYS A 155 19.81 5.60 5.27
N ASP A 156 20.63 4.55 5.31
CA ASP A 156 21.32 4.03 4.13
C ASP A 156 20.33 3.29 3.23
N GLN A 157 19.92 3.98 2.17
CA GLN A 157 18.99 3.48 1.15
C GLN A 157 19.72 3.11 -0.15
N SER A 158 21.05 2.95 -0.14
CA SER A 158 21.85 2.74 -1.36
C SER A 158 21.48 1.48 -2.15
N ASN A 159 20.86 0.50 -1.49
CA ASN A 159 20.41 -0.76 -2.08
C ASN A 159 18.89 -0.92 -2.05
N ASN A 160 18.14 0.15 -1.77
CA ASN A 160 16.69 0.09 -1.79
C ASN A 160 16.16 0.27 -3.22
N ASN A 161 15.95 -0.87 -3.87
CA ASN A 161 15.54 -0.94 -5.27
C ASN A 161 14.12 -1.51 -5.40
N VAL A 162 13.35 -1.56 -4.32
CA VAL A 162 12.08 -2.32 -4.26
C VAL A 162 11.04 -1.71 -5.19
N VAL A 163 10.85 -0.39 -5.11
CA VAL A 163 9.90 0.35 -5.96
C VAL A 163 10.36 0.36 -7.43
N ASP A 164 11.67 0.38 -7.65
CA ASP A 164 12.27 0.30 -8.98
C ASP A 164 11.98 -1.06 -9.63
N GLN A 165 12.22 -2.15 -8.89
CA GLN A 165 11.89 -3.51 -9.31
C GLN A 165 10.40 -3.67 -9.56
N PHE A 166 9.55 -3.04 -8.75
CA PHE A 166 8.09 -3.08 -8.92
C PHE A 166 7.71 -2.47 -10.27
N ALA A 167 8.17 -1.25 -10.55
CA ALA A 167 7.90 -0.58 -11.82
C ALA A 167 8.46 -1.36 -13.01
N MET A 168 9.70 -1.86 -12.92
CA MET A 168 10.32 -2.62 -13.99
C MET A 168 9.57 -3.91 -14.31
N ASN A 169 9.07 -4.64 -13.30
CA ASN A 169 8.27 -5.85 -13.51
C ASN A 169 6.94 -5.53 -14.19
N LEU A 170 6.25 -4.47 -13.76
CA LEU A 170 5.00 -4.04 -14.39
C LEU A 170 5.24 -3.63 -15.84
N LEU A 171 6.19 -2.73 -16.10
CA LEU A 171 6.51 -2.23 -17.43
C LEU A 171 6.97 -3.34 -18.39
N SER A 172 7.84 -4.25 -17.92
CA SER A 172 8.36 -5.34 -18.76
C SER A 172 7.30 -6.38 -19.10
N SER A 173 6.27 -6.53 -18.26
CA SER A 173 5.17 -7.46 -18.52
C SER A 173 4.19 -6.99 -19.60
N MET A 174 4.19 -5.71 -19.98
CA MET A 174 3.16 -5.17 -20.87
C MET A 174 3.40 -5.57 -22.33
N PRO A 175 2.35 -5.85 -23.12
CA PRO A 175 2.53 -6.04 -24.57
C PRO A 175 2.99 -4.74 -25.24
N PRO A 176 3.51 -4.80 -26.48
CA PRO A 176 3.90 -3.61 -27.23
C PRO A 176 2.74 -2.62 -27.40
N ASP A 177 3.05 -1.32 -27.36
CA ASP A 177 2.11 -0.23 -27.68
C ASP A 177 0.87 -0.12 -26.75
N ALA A 178 0.93 -0.71 -25.56
CA ALA A 178 -0.17 -0.75 -24.59
C ALA A 178 -0.48 0.61 -23.94
N ILE A 179 -1.73 0.79 -23.50
CA ILE A 179 -2.17 1.89 -22.63
C ILE A 179 -2.23 1.38 -21.19
N ILE A 180 -1.63 2.11 -20.26
CA ILE A 180 -1.72 1.82 -18.82
C ILE A 180 -2.44 2.98 -18.14
N LEU A 181 -3.59 2.67 -17.54
CA LEU A 181 -4.36 3.57 -16.70
C LEU A 181 -3.81 3.50 -15.25
N LEU A 182 -3.13 4.55 -14.83
CA LEU A 182 -2.47 4.66 -13.53
C LEU A 182 -3.47 5.09 -12.44
N ARG A 183 -3.39 4.47 -11.27
CA ARG A 183 -4.20 4.82 -10.09
C ARG A 183 -3.32 4.92 -8.85
N GLY A 184 -3.45 6.03 -8.12
CA GLY A 184 -2.72 6.25 -6.88
C GLY A 184 -1.21 6.44 -7.05
N ASP A 185 -0.55 6.69 -5.91
CA ASP A 185 0.82 7.18 -5.88
C ASP A 185 1.85 6.14 -6.32
N LEU A 186 1.67 4.85 -5.94
CA LEU A 186 2.68 3.83 -6.20
C LEU A 186 2.90 3.61 -7.71
N PRO A 187 1.91 3.17 -8.51
CA PRO A 187 2.13 3.00 -9.94
C PRO A 187 2.23 4.35 -10.64
N GLY A 188 1.54 5.39 -10.14
CA GLY A 188 1.60 6.75 -10.66
C GLY A 188 3.02 7.29 -10.73
N ASN A 189 3.73 7.30 -9.60
CA ASN A 189 5.07 7.88 -9.52
C ASN A 189 6.14 6.93 -10.07
N SER A 190 6.08 5.65 -9.72
CA SER A 190 7.14 4.69 -10.07
C SER A 190 7.20 4.41 -11.58
N LEU A 191 6.07 4.15 -12.24
CA LEU A 191 6.05 3.90 -13.69
C LEU A 191 6.39 5.17 -14.47
N ARG A 192 5.91 6.35 -14.04
CA ARG A 192 6.25 7.62 -14.71
C ARG A 192 7.73 7.93 -14.63
N TYR A 193 8.37 7.69 -13.47
CA TYR A 193 9.81 7.88 -13.33
C TYR A 193 10.57 6.96 -14.31
N MET A 194 10.31 5.65 -14.24
CA MET A 194 10.99 4.68 -15.12
C MET A 194 10.75 4.95 -16.60
N HIS A 195 9.52 5.32 -16.98
CA HIS A 195 9.18 5.53 -18.37
C HIS A 195 9.70 6.87 -18.93
N HIS A 196 9.51 7.98 -18.22
CA HIS A 196 9.85 9.31 -18.74
C HIS A 196 11.25 9.79 -18.37
N CYS A 197 11.80 9.38 -17.22
CA CYS A 197 13.15 9.78 -16.79
C CYS A 197 14.19 8.76 -17.28
N GLU A 198 13.95 7.47 -17.06
CA GLU A 198 14.89 6.40 -17.44
C GLU A 198 14.68 5.88 -18.88
N GLY A 199 13.63 6.32 -19.56
CA GLY A 199 13.36 5.96 -20.96
C GLY A 199 12.93 4.50 -21.16
N ILE A 200 12.42 3.84 -20.12
CA ILE A 200 11.99 2.45 -20.18
C ILE A 200 10.66 2.33 -20.92
N ARG A 201 10.60 1.40 -21.89
CA ARG A 201 9.38 1.10 -22.67
C ARG A 201 8.75 2.36 -23.29
N PRO A 202 9.46 3.12 -24.15
CA PRO A 202 8.93 4.35 -24.75
C PRO A 202 7.72 4.11 -25.68
N ASP A 203 7.42 2.86 -26.00
CA ASP A 203 6.28 2.44 -26.82
C ASP A 203 4.94 2.46 -26.08
N ILE A 204 4.92 2.37 -24.75
CA ILE A 204 3.65 2.35 -23.99
C ILE A 204 3.15 3.76 -23.70
N SER A 205 1.87 3.89 -23.42
CA SER A 205 1.24 5.16 -23.02
C SER A 205 0.74 5.09 -21.58
N LEU A 206 1.27 5.96 -20.72
CA LEU A 206 0.84 6.10 -19.34
C LEU A 206 -0.23 7.19 -19.21
N VAL A 207 -1.41 6.86 -18.70
CA VAL A 207 -2.52 7.80 -18.53
C VAL A 207 -3.02 7.76 -17.09
N ASP A 208 -2.97 8.89 -16.40
CA ASP A 208 -3.36 8.97 -14.99
C ASP A 208 -4.87 9.18 -14.84
N GLN A 209 -5.53 8.25 -14.16
CA GLN A 209 -6.99 8.24 -14.01
C GLN A 209 -7.51 9.45 -13.24
N GLU A 210 -6.83 9.83 -12.16
CA GLU A 210 -7.25 10.93 -11.30
C GLU A 210 -6.98 12.26 -11.98
N MET A 211 -5.85 12.38 -12.65
CA MET A 211 -5.47 13.61 -13.33
C MET A 211 -6.39 13.93 -14.51
N MET A 212 -6.92 12.92 -15.21
CA MET A 212 -7.90 13.10 -16.28
C MET A 212 -9.21 13.80 -15.83
N THR A 213 -9.48 13.85 -14.53
CA THR A 213 -10.64 14.57 -13.97
C THR A 213 -10.42 16.08 -13.85
N TYR A 214 -9.18 16.57 -14.00
CA TYR A 214 -8.84 17.98 -13.92
C TYR A 214 -8.89 18.66 -15.30
N HIS A 215 -9.42 19.89 -15.33
CA HIS A 215 -9.63 20.66 -16.56
C HIS A 215 -8.34 20.94 -17.35
N TRP A 216 -7.19 20.98 -16.67
CA TRP A 216 -5.91 21.34 -17.26
C TRP A 216 -5.10 20.13 -17.79
N TYR A 217 -5.45 18.90 -17.40
CA TYR A 217 -4.60 17.74 -17.65
C TYR A 217 -4.55 17.36 -19.12
N LEU A 218 -5.70 17.01 -19.72
CA LEU A 218 -5.76 16.56 -21.11
C LEU A 218 -5.32 17.64 -22.12
N PRO A 219 -5.69 18.93 -21.97
CA PRO A 219 -5.16 19.98 -22.82
C PRO A 219 -3.62 20.07 -22.83
N LYS A 220 -2.95 19.64 -21.75
CA LYS A 220 -1.49 19.66 -21.64
C LYS A 220 -0.85 18.34 -22.04
N LEU A 221 -1.36 17.20 -21.56
CA LEU A 221 -0.68 15.92 -21.69
C LEU A 221 -1.12 15.11 -22.92
N ALA A 222 -2.33 15.28 -23.44
CA ALA A 222 -2.82 14.46 -24.55
C ALA A 222 -1.91 14.53 -25.79
N LYS A 223 -1.32 15.70 -26.05
CA LYS A 223 -0.34 15.90 -27.16
C LYS A 223 0.97 15.11 -27.00
N HIS A 224 1.26 14.64 -25.80
CA HIS A 224 2.44 13.83 -25.46
C HIS A 224 2.13 12.33 -25.38
N LEU A 225 0.91 11.92 -25.72
CA LEU A 225 0.47 10.52 -25.71
C LEU A 225 0.07 10.08 -27.13
N PRO A 226 1.06 9.93 -28.04
CA PRO A 226 0.76 9.55 -29.41
C PRO A 226 0.05 8.19 -29.47
N GLY A 227 -0.96 8.10 -30.35
CA GLY A 227 -1.75 6.88 -30.51
C GLY A 227 -2.85 6.67 -29.46
N VAL A 228 -3.00 7.56 -28.48
CA VAL A 228 -4.14 7.60 -27.55
C VAL A 228 -5.12 8.69 -27.98
N THR A 229 -6.38 8.30 -28.19
CA THR A 229 -7.45 9.21 -28.57
C THR A 229 -8.35 9.51 -27.37
N PHE A 230 -8.53 10.78 -27.05
CA PHE A 230 -9.43 11.21 -25.99
C PHE A 230 -10.74 11.74 -26.61
N PRO A 231 -11.93 11.18 -26.29
CA PRO A 231 -13.20 11.62 -26.87
C PRO A 231 -13.67 13.01 -26.42
N GLY A 232 -13.00 13.60 -25.44
CA GLY A 232 -13.27 14.92 -24.90
C GLY A 232 -12.05 15.45 -24.16
N ASN A 233 -12.24 16.55 -23.43
CA ASN A 233 -11.15 17.23 -22.71
C ASN A 233 -11.19 17.02 -21.18
N ARG A 234 -12.15 16.23 -20.68
CA ARG A 234 -12.23 15.87 -19.25
C ARG A 234 -12.94 14.54 -19.04
N TRP A 235 -12.39 13.67 -18.18
CA TRP A 235 -13.09 12.45 -17.78
C TRP A 235 -14.22 12.81 -16.79
N ASN A 236 -15.45 12.42 -17.12
CA ASN A 236 -16.59 12.37 -16.20
C ASN A 236 -17.44 11.10 -16.50
N PRO A 237 -17.97 10.40 -15.48
CA PRO A 237 -18.88 9.26 -15.69
C PRO A 237 -20.11 9.60 -16.55
N VAL A 238 -20.54 10.86 -16.52
CA VAL A 238 -21.64 11.38 -17.32
C VAL A 238 -21.09 12.25 -18.44
N GLU A 239 -21.43 11.91 -19.69
CA GLU A 239 -21.06 12.68 -20.87
C GLU A 239 -22.02 13.85 -21.05
N VAL A 240 -21.53 15.05 -20.80
CA VAL A 240 -22.28 16.31 -20.96
C VAL A 240 -21.33 17.40 -21.46
N PRO A 241 -21.80 18.28 -22.36
CA PRO A 241 -21.14 19.55 -22.58
C PRO A 241 -21.36 20.43 -21.34
N LEU A 242 -20.26 20.91 -20.75
CA LEU A 242 -20.32 21.86 -19.65
C LEU A 242 -20.48 23.29 -20.18
N PRO A 243 -21.03 24.22 -19.37
CA PRO A 243 -21.27 25.62 -19.79
C PRO A 243 -20.00 26.37 -20.22
N ASP A 244 -18.82 25.93 -19.77
CA ASP A 244 -17.51 26.49 -20.10
C ASP A 244 -16.95 25.97 -21.44
N GLY A 245 -17.71 25.15 -22.17
CA GLY A 245 -17.27 24.52 -23.42
C GLY A 245 -16.50 23.21 -23.23
N THR A 246 -16.34 22.72 -22.00
CA THR A 246 -15.70 21.43 -21.71
C THR A 246 -16.59 20.29 -22.19
N ILE A 247 -16.01 19.38 -22.99
CA ILE A 247 -16.65 18.16 -23.49
C ILE A 247 -16.18 17.00 -22.61
N THR A 248 -17.06 16.45 -21.79
CA THR A 248 -16.71 15.31 -20.96
C THR A 248 -16.84 13.99 -21.72
N PHE A 249 -16.06 12.99 -21.31
CA PHE A 249 -16.19 11.61 -21.79
C PHE A 249 -16.11 10.63 -20.61
N ASN A 250 -16.72 9.46 -20.77
CA ASN A 250 -16.63 8.38 -19.78
C ASN A 250 -15.63 7.29 -20.22
N LEU A 251 -15.31 6.38 -19.30
CA LEU A 251 -14.34 5.31 -19.54
C LEU A 251 -14.78 4.37 -20.66
N HIS A 252 -16.07 4.06 -20.76
CA HIS A 252 -16.60 3.22 -21.84
C HIS A 252 -16.29 3.81 -23.24
N HIS A 253 -16.52 5.11 -23.42
CA HIS A 253 -16.23 5.79 -24.68
C HIS A 253 -14.73 5.86 -24.96
N PHE A 254 -13.91 6.14 -23.93
CA PHE A 254 -12.45 6.10 -24.05
C PHE A 254 -11.95 4.73 -24.55
N LEU A 255 -12.43 3.63 -23.98
CA LEU A 255 -12.06 2.28 -24.42
C LEU A 255 -12.53 1.99 -25.84
N LYS A 256 -13.73 2.44 -26.21
CA LYS A 256 -14.30 2.24 -27.54
C LYS A 256 -13.48 2.91 -28.64
N VAL A 257 -12.99 4.13 -28.42
CA VAL A 257 -12.16 4.84 -29.42
C VAL A 257 -10.73 4.32 -29.47
N ASN A 258 -10.23 3.73 -28.38
CA ASN A 258 -8.88 3.17 -28.29
C ASN A 258 -8.81 1.64 -28.45
N LYS A 259 -9.84 1.02 -29.04
CA LYS A 259 -9.95 -0.45 -29.19
C LYS A 259 -8.80 -1.11 -29.98
N HIS A 260 -7.99 -0.31 -30.69
CA HIS A 260 -6.82 -0.78 -31.44
C HIS A 260 -5.60 -1.03 -30.55
N LYS A 261 -5.62 -0.55 -29.29
CA LYS A 261 -4.56 -0.77 -28.29
C LYS A 261 -5.09 -1.61 -27.13
N ASP A 262 -4.24 -2.48 -26.60
CA ASP A 262 -4.52 -3.15 -25.33
C ASP A 262 -4.46 -2.14 -24.19
N THR A 263 -5.51 -2.10 -23.35
CA THR A 263 -5.60 -1.20 -22.20
C THR A 263 -5.53 -1.99 -20.89
N PHE A 264 -4.67 -1.55 -19.98
CA PHE A 264 -4.44 -2.14 -18.67
C PHE A 264 -4.70 -1.12 -17.57
N VAL A 265 -5.06 -1.60 -16.39
CA VAL A 265 -5.27 -0.80 -15.18
C VAL A 265 -4.40 -1.37 -14.08
N CYS A 266 -3.54 -0.58 -13.46
CA CYS A 266 -2.64 -1.07 -12.41
C CYS A 266 -3.13 -0.64 -11.03
N ILE A 267 -3.27 -1.60 -10.11
CA ILE A 267 -3.89 -1.40 -8.79
C ILE A 267 -5.36 -0.91 -8.91
N GLY A 268 -6.03 -1.36 -9.98
CA GLY A 268 -7.46 -1.19 -10.19
C GLY A 268 -7.90 0.12 -10.85
N LEU A 269 -9.23 0.23 -11.01
CA LEU A 269 -9.91 1.36 -11.63
C LEU A 269 -10.50 2.31 -10.59
N HIS A 270 -10.59 3.59 -10.96
CA HIS A 270 -11.36 4.56 -10.21
C HIS A 270 -12.84 4.13 -10.11
N GLU A 271 -13.36 4.01 -8.89
CA GLU A 271 -14.71 3.46 -8.62
C GLU A 271 -15.85 4.37 -9.09
N GLY A 272 -15.56 5.66 -9.29
CA GLY A 272 -16.56 6.66 -9.68
C GLY A 272 -17.13 6.49 -11.08
N ASP A 273 -16.55 5.65 -11.94
CA ASP A 273 -17.05 5.41 -13.30
C ASP A 273 -17.34 3.92 -13.56
N PRO A 274 -18.60 3.46 -13.45
CA PRO A 274 -18.98 2.08 -13.76
C PRO A 274 -19.30 1.85 -15.25
N THR A 275 -19.22 2.86 -16.12
CA THR A 275 -19.71 2.76 -17.52
C THR A 275 -19.04 1.66 -18.33
N TRP A 276 -17.77 1.37 -18.05
CA TRP A 276 -17.00 0.32 -18.73
C TRP A 276 -17.59 -1.08 -18.53
N LYS A 277 -18.22 -1.35 -17.37
CA LYS A 277 -18.80 -2.66 -17.01
C LYS A 277 -19.89 -3.14 -17.98
N LYS A 278 -20.43 -2.24 -18.80
CA LYS A 278 -21.43 -2.54 -19.81
C LYS A 278 -20.93 -3.55 -20.86
N ASP A 279 -19.72 -3.31 -21.40
CA ASP A 279 -19.18 -4.04 -22.55
C ASP A 279 -17.76 -4.58 -22.32
N TYR A 280 -17.21 -4.40 -21.11
CA TYR A 280 -15.85 -4.82 -20.75
C TYR A 280 -15.81 -5.57 -19.41
N SER A 281 -14.83 -6.46 -19.29
CA SER A 281 -14.44 -7.20 -18.09
C SER A 281 -12.96 -6.98 -17.79
N LEU A 282 -12.58 -7.13 -16.52
CA LEU A 282 -11.18 -7.10 -16.07
C LEU A 282 -10.64 -8.53 -15.99
N TRP A 283 -9.56 -8.80 -16.72
CA TRP A 283 -8.84 -10.07 -16.64
C TRP A 283 -7.48 -9.84 -15.94
N PRO A 284 -7.09 -10.69 -14.97
CA PRO A 284 -5.90 -10.44 -14.18
C PRO A 284 -4.62 -10.47 -15.01
N TRP A 285 -3.71 -9.53 -14.72
CA TRP A 285 -2.38 -9.40 -15.32
C TRP A 285 -1.37 -9.02 -14.23
N GLY A 286 -1.23 -9.89 -13.22
CA GLY A 286 -0.43 -9.61 -12.03
C GLY A 286 -1.01 -8.45 -11.22
N SER A 287 -0.22 -7.44 -10.87
CA SER A 287 -0.67 -6.27 -10.10
C SER A 287 -1.58 -5.36 -10.94
N CYS A 288 -1.65 -5.59 -12.25
CA CYS A 288 -2.56 -4.92 -13.16
C CYS A 288 -3.68 -5.86 -13.62
N ASP A 289 -4.67 -5.31 -14.31
CA ASP A 289 -5.75 -6.03 -14.95
C ASP A 289 -5.90 -5.54 -16.39
N LYS A 290 -6.12 -6.45 -17.33
CA LYS A 290 -6.42 -6.13 -18.73
C LYS A 290 -7.91 -5.82 -18.88
N LEU A 291 -8.23 -4.69 -19.51
CA LEU A 291 -9.59 -4.39 -19.93
C LEU A 291 -9.88 -5.12 -21.25
N VAL A 292 -10.80 -6.08 -21.19
CA VAL A 292 -11.16 -6.94 -22.33
C VAL A 292 -12.63 -6.79 -22.63
N SER A 293 -13.00 -6.67 -23.90
CA SER A 293 -14.42 -6.62 -24.27
C SER A 293 -15.13 -7.92 -23.87
N SER A 294 -16.32 -7.82 -23.29
CA SER A 294 -17.14 -8.95 -22.85
C SER A 294 -17.57 -9.89 -23.98
N LYS A 295 -17.33 -9.50 -25.25
CA LYS A 295 -17.57 -10.34 -26.44
C LYS A 295 -16.43 -11.31 -26.74
N VAL A 296 -15.26 -11.10 -26.13
CA VAL A 296 -14.08 -11.95 -26.36
C VAL A 296 -14.24 -13.22 -25.52
N PRO A 297 -14.17 -14.42 -26.14
CA PRO A 297 -14.24 -15.66 -25.38
C PRO A 297 -13.00 -15.79 -24.47
N PHE A 298 -13.23 -16.25 -23.24
CA PHE A 298 -12.16 -16.49 -22.28
C PHE A 298 -11.67 -17.94 -22.38
N ASP A 299 -10.37 -18.11 -22.58
CA ASP A 299 -9.68 -19.41 -22.53
C ASP A 299 -8.88 -19.51 -21.23
N PRO A 300 -9.32 -20.31 -20.25
CA PRO A 300 -8.67 -20.43 -18.95
C PRO A 300 -7.23 -20.93 -19.02
N GLU A 301 -6.94 -22.00 -19.77
CA GLU A 301 -5.60 -22.58 -19.83
C GLU A 301 -4.59 -21.63 -20.45
N MET A 302 -4.97 -21.01 -21.57
CA MET A 302 -4.12 -20.05 -22.26
C MET A 302 -3.85 -18.83 -21.38
N TRP A 303 -4.85 -18.38 -20.61
CA TRP A 303 -4.67 -17.25 -19.69
C TRP A 303 -3.76 -17.60 -18.51
N VAL A 304 -3.86 -18.82 -17.97
CA VAL A 304 -2.96 -19.32 -16.94
C VAL A 304 -1.51 -19.31 -17.42
N GLU A 305 -1.25 -19.88 -18.61
CA GLU A 305 0.09 -19.95 -19.18
C GLU A 305 0.72 -18.55 -19.34
N ARG A 306 -0.09 -17.56 -19.74
CA ARG A 306 0.37 -16.18 -19.89
C ARG A 306 0.66 -15.47 -18.56
N THR A 307 -0.04 -15.83 -17.50
CA THR A 307 -0.06 -15.02 -16.26
C THR A 307 0.74 -15.62 -15.10
N GLN A 308 1.01 -16.92 -15.12
CA GLN A 308 1.63 -17.63 -13.98
C GLN A 308 3.03 -17.11 -13.61
N ASN A 309 3.80 -16.64 -14.59
CA ASN A 309 5.19 -16.19 -14.41
C ASN A 309 5.43 -14.76 -14.94
N LEU A 310 4.48 -13.85 -14.70
CA LEU A 310 4.58 -12.47 -15.21
C LEU A 310 5.75 -11.68 -14.63
N TYR A 311 6.06 -11.90 -13.34
CA TYR A 311 6.99 -11.08 -12.60
C TYR A 311 8.13 -11.91 -12.02
N ASN A 312 9.34 -11.38 -12.13
CA ASN A 312 10.52 -11.87 -11.45
C ASN A 312 10.70 -11.11 -10.13
N TRP A 313 9.78 -11.35 -9.18
CA TRP A 313 9.77 -10.71 -7.86
C TRP A 313 10.45 -11.59 -6.81
N THR A 314 11.52 -11.06 -6.19
CA THR A 314 12.37 -11.81 -5.25
C THR A 314 12.31 -11.34 -3.81
N GLU A 315 11.60 -10.24 -3.51
CA GLU A 315 11.52 -9.73 -2.14
C GLU A 315 10.68 -10.65 -1.24
N GLU A 316 11.21 -10.94 -0.05
CA GLU A 316 10.55 -11.80 0.94
C GLU A 316 9.29 -11.13 1.52
N TYR A 317 8.24 -11.93 1.75
CA TYR A 317 7.01 -11.45 2.36
C TYR A 317 7.21 -11.06 3.83
N GLY A 318 6.66 -9.91 4.24
CA GLY A 318 6.68 -9.46 5.64
C GLY A 318 8.00 -8.84 6.13
N ARG A 319 8.97 -8.58 5.24
CA ARG A 319 10.27 -7.99 5.60
C ARG A 319 10.25 -6.49 5.90
N PHE A 320 9.35 -5.75 5.27
CA PHE A 320 9.36 -4.28 5.28
C PHE A 320 8.50 -3.69 6.40
N ASP A 321 8.83 -2.46 6.82
CA ASP A 321 8.09 -1.75 7.85
C ASP A 321 6.66 -1.43 7.40
N SER A 322 5.71 -1.53 8.34
CA SER A 322 4.27 -1.32 8.12
C SER A 322 3.89 0.04 7.50
N SER A 323 4.69 1.07 7.70
CA SER A 323 4.45 2.44 7.21
C SER A 323 5.12 2.75 5.86
N SER A 324 5.88 1.80 5.34
CA SER A 324 6.76 1.98 4.17
C SER A 324 6.05 1.73 2.84
N TRP A 325 6.52 2.37 1.77
CA TRP A 325 6.01 2.11 0.42
C TRP A 325 6.55 0.79 -0.16
N GLU A 326 7.70 0.34 0.33
CA GLU A 326 8.31 -0.95 0.03
C GLU A 326 7.38 -2.09 0.46
N LEU A 327 6.75 -1.98 1.64
CA LEU A 327 5.73 -2.94 2.04
C LEU A 327 4.54 -2.92 1.08
N VAL A 328 4.02 -1.73 0.73
CA VAL A 328 2.87 -1.62 -0.19
C VAL A 328 3.20 -2.27 -1.55
N ALA A 329 4.37 -1.96 -2.11
CA ALA A 329 4.82 -2.57 -3.36
C ALA A 329 4.98 -4.09 -3.24
N ASN A 330 5.59 -4.56 -2.14
CA ASN A 330 5.77 -5.99 -1.90
C ASN A 330 4.41 -6.70 -1.76
N GLU A 331 3.47 -6.13 -1.01
CA GLU A 331 2.13 -6.68 -0.84
C GLU A 331 1.42 -6.81 -2.19
N GLU A 332 1.46 -5.78 -3.03
CA GLU A 332 0.87 -5.81 -4.38
C GLU A 332 1.48 -6.89 -5.28
N MET A 333 2.79 -7.10 -5.18
CA MET A 333 3.49 -8.14 -5.95
C MET A 333 3.22 -9.55 -5.42
N TRP A 334 3.04 -9.71 -4.12
CA TRP A 334 2.62 -10.98 -3.53
C TRP A 334 1.16 -11.28 -3.89
N GLN A 335 0.23 -10.36 -3.68
CA GLN A 335 -1.18 -10.54 -4.05
C GLN A 335 -1.36 -10.82 -5.55
N ALA A 336 -0.52 -10.24 -6.42
CA ALA A 336 -0.51 -10.51 -7.86
C ALA A 336 -0.39 -12.00 -8.22
N ARG A 337 0.34 -12.80 -7.43
CA ARG A 337 0.56 -14.23 -7.69
C ARG A 337 -0.73 -15.06 -7.62
N MET A 338 -1.70 -14.65 -6.81
CA MET A 338 -2.96 -15.39 -6.64
C MET A 338 -4.11 -14.88 -7.51
N LYS A 339 -3.98 -13.70 -8.14
CA LYS A 339 -5.10 -13.05 -8.85
C LYS A 339 -5.70 -13.90 -9.96
N THR A 340 -4.88 -14.61 -10.74
CA THR A 340 -5.40 -15.53 -11.77
C THR A 340 -6.20 -16.67 -11.14
N ALA A 341 -5.68 -17.30 -10.07
CA ALA A 341 -6.38 -18.37 -9.38
C ALA A 341 -7.73 -17.89 -8.80
N PHE A 342 -7.73 -16.69 -8.21
CA PHE A 342 -8.92 -16.05 -7.68
C PHE A 342 -9.95 -15.75 -8.78
N PHE A 343 -9.53 -15.17 -9.90
CA PHE A 343 -10.41 -14.87 -11.03
C PHE A 343 -11.06 -16.13 -11.61
N LEU A 344 -10.30 -17.21 -11.81
CA LEU A 344 -10.84 -18.47 -12.31
C LEU A 344 -11.86 -19.08 -11.33
N PHE A 345 -11.59 -18.96 -10.03
CA PHE A 345 -12.52 -19.40 -8.99
C PHE A 345 -13.82 -18.59 -9.02
N ASP A 346 -13.73 -17.26 -9.07
CA ASP A 346 -14.89 -16.36 -9.14
C ASP A 346 -15.72 -16.59 -10.41
N LEU A 347 -15.07 -16.86 -11.55
CA LEU A 347 -15.74 -17.20 -12.80
C LEU A 347 -16.51 -18.53 -12.69
N ALA A 348 -16.04 -19.49 -11.91
CA ALA A 348 -16.74 -20.76 -11.67
C ALA A 348 -17.99 -20.58 -10.77
N GLU A 349 -17.91 -19.68 -9.79
CA GLU A 349 -19.01 -19.36 -8.87
C GLU A 349 -20.09 -18.53 -9.58
N THR A 350 -19.71 -17.45 -10.24
CA THR A 350 -20.64 -16.45 -10.82
C THR A 350 -21.05 -16.75 -12.26
N GLY A 351 -20.24 -17.52 -13.00
CA GLY A 351 -20.49 -17.84 -14.40
C GLY A 351 -21.70 -18.77 -14.60
N SER A 352 -22.48 -18.47 -15.63
CA SER A 352 -23.47 -19.39 -16.20
C SER A 352 -22.78 -20.42 -17.09
N THR A 353 -21.91 -21.22 -16.48
CA THR A 353 -21.10 -22.25 -17.16
C THR A 353 -21.65 -23.64 -16.88
N SER A 354 -21.40 -24.57 -17.81
CA SER A 354 -21.77 -25.97 -17.65
C SER A 354 -21.05 -26.60 -16.45
N VAL A 355 -21.57 -27.72 -15.92
CA VAL A 355 -20.96 -28.43 -14.78
C VAL A 355 -19.50 -28.82 -15.09
N GLU A 356 -19.22 -29.23 -16.32
CA GLU A 356 -17.88 -29.61 -16.79
C GLU A 356 -16.92 -28.42 -16.81
N GLU A 357 -17.38 -27.26 -17.30
CA GLU A 357 -16.59 -26.02 -17.30
C GLU A 357 -16.31 -25.52 -15.88
N LYS A 358 -17.30 -25.59 -14.97
CA LYS A 358 -17.08 -25.26 -13.56
C LYS A 358 -16.03 -26.16 -12.93
N ALA A 359 -16.12 -27.48 -13.17
CA ALA A 359 -15.15 -28.43 -12.67
C ALA A 359 -13.73 -28.14 -13.19
N LYS A 360 -13.62 -27.78 -14.46
CA LYS A 360 -12.37 -27.37 -15.12
C LYS A 360 -11.77 -26.12 -14.46
N LEU A 361 -12.57 -25.07 -14.27
CA LEU A 361 -12.14 -23.81 -13.64
C LEU A 361 -11.69 -24.02 -12.19
N TYR A 362 -12.47 -24.73 -11.37
CA TYR A 362 -12.08 -25.06 -10.00
C TYR A 362 -10.78 -25.88 -9.95
N THR A 363 -10.60 -26.82 -10.87
CA THR A 363 -9.38 -27.63 -10.95
C THR A 363 -8.15 -26.77 -11.29
N LEU A 364 -8.28 -25.80 -12.21
CA LEU A 364 -7.19 -24.88 -12.53
C LEU A 364 -6.86 -23.96 -11.35
N ALA A 365 -7.88 -23.34 -10.73
CA ALA A 365 -7.70 -22.50 -9.56
C ALA A 365 -7.00 -23.25 -8.41
N TYR A 366 -7.46 -24.48 -8.12
CA TYR A 366 -6.85 -25.36 -7.13
C TYR A 366 -5.37 -25.64 -7.42
N LYS A 367 -5.02 -25.98 -8.67
CA LYS A 367 -3.62 -26.24 -9.05
C LYS A 367 -2.73 -25.02 -8.81
N LEU A 368 -3.19 -23.83 -9.21
CA LEU A 368 -2.44 -22.59 -9.00
C LEU A 368 -2.27 -22.28 -7.51
N TYR A 369 -3.33 -22.39 -6.70
CA TYR A 369 -3.22 -22.18 -5.26
C TYR A 369 -2.29 -23.19 -4.60
N LYS A 370 -2.40 -24.48 -4.96
CA LYS A 370 -1.54 -25.56 -4.46
C LYS A 370 -0.08 -25.26 -4.77
N GLU A 371 0.22 -24.78 -5.96
CA GLU A 371 1.58 -24.44 -6.37
C GLU A 371 2.15 -23.28 -5.56
N ILE A 372 1.44 -22.14 -5.49
CA ILE A 372 1.97 -20.96 -4.79
C ILE A 372 2.08 -21.18 -3.27
N VAL A 373 1.12 -21.87 -2.65
CA VAL A 373 1.13 -22.16 -1.20
C VAL A 373 2.23 -23.18 -0.83
N ASN A 374 2.53 -24.14 -1.70
CA ASN A 374 3.59 -25.11 -1.43
C ASN A 374 5.00 -24.58 -1.76
N THR A 375 5.11 -23.62 -2.68
CA THR A 375 6.39 -23.03 -3.09
C THR A 375 6.95 -22.11 -2.02
N TYR A 376 6.11 -21.30 -1.39
CA TYR A 376 6.54 -20.26 -0.46
C TYR A 376 6.18 -20.64 0.98
N LYS A 377 7.19 -20.63 1.86
CA LYS A 377 6.99 -20.94 3.29
C LYS A 377 6.22 -19.82 4.02
N THR A 378 6.50 -18.58 3.66
CA THR A 378 5.91 -17.37 4.24
C THR A 378 5.27 -16.60 3.10
N HIS A 379 3.98 -16.31 3.25
CA HIS A 379 3.15 -15.71 2.20
C HIS A 379 1.95 -15.00 2.85
N PRO A 380 1.16 -14.21 2.09
CA PRO A 380 -0.04 -13.58 2.62
C PRO A 380 -1.04 -14.55 3.26
N VAL A 381 -1.61 -14.16 4.39
CA VAL A 381 -2.49 -15.01 5.22
C VAL A 381 -3.73 -15.45 4.45
N ASN A 382 -4.30 -14.57 3.64
CA ASN A 382 -5.49 -14.84 2.82
C ASN A 382 -5.30 -16.04 1.85
N TRP A 383 -4.06 -16.39 1.46
CA TRP A 383 -3.80 -17.54 0.61
C TRP A 383 -4.23 -18.85 1.26
N HIS A 384 -4.09 -18.99 2.57
CA HIS A 384 -4.54 -20.18 3.29
C HIS A 384 -6.05 -20.38 3.19
N LYS A 385 -6.83 -19.30 3.38
CA LYS A 385 -8.29 -19.33 3.25
C LYS A 385 -8.70 -19.68 1.83
N ASN A 386 -8.12 -19.02 0.83
CA ASN A 386 -8.46 -19.24 -0.57
C ASN A 386 -8.10 -20.66 -1.05
N TYR A 387 -6.93 -21.17 -0.66
CA TYR A 387 -6.53 -22.53 -0.99
C TYR A 387 -7.42 -23.58 -0.32
N ALA A 388 -7.79 -23.40 0.96
CA ALA A 388 -8.71 -24.29 1.65
C ALA A 388 -10.10 -24.32 0.99
N ILE A 389 -10.62 -23.17 0.56
CA ILE A 389 -11.88 -23.10 -0.20
C ILE A 389 -11.75 -23.80 -1.55
N ALA A 390 -10.65 -23.62 -2.27
CA ALA A 390 -10.39 -24.32 -3.54
C ALA A 390 -10.33 -25.84 -3.36
N CYS A 391 -9.67 -26.33 -2.30
CA CYS A 391 -9.65 -27.74 -1.94
C CYS A 391 -11.05 -28.30 -1.65
N GLU A 392 -11.90 -27.53 -0.96
CA GLU A 392 -13.28 -27.94 -0.66
C GLU A 392 -14.12 -28.08 -1.93
N ARG A 393 -14.02 -27.13 -2.87
CA ARG A 393 -14.72 -27.22 -4.17
C ARG A 393 -14.27 -28.43 -4.96
N VAL A 394 -12.97 -28.69 -5.01
CA VAL A 394 -12.42 -29.88 -5.68
C VAL A 394 -12.85 -31.17 -5.00
N LEU A 395 -12.95 -31.22 -3.67
CA LEU A 395 -13.44 -32.40 -2.94
C LEU A 395 -14.87 -32.79 -3.36
N HIS A 396 -15.77 -31.81 -3.49
CA HIS A 396 -17.16 -32.04 -3.88
C HIS A 396 -17.34 -32.48 -5.34
N LEU A 397 -16.39 -32.14 -6.21
CA LEU A 397 -16.39 -32.57 -7.62
C LEU A 397 -16.00 -34.04 -7.79
N HIS A 398 -15.53 -34.72 -6.75
CA HIS A 398 -15.03 -36.11 -6.78
C HIS A 398 -14.07 -36.41 -7.94
N PRO A 399 -13.00 -35.62 -8.14
CA PRO A 399 -12.07 -35.86 -9.23
C PRO A 399 -11.36 -37.20 -9.03
N ALA A 400 -11.25 -38.00 -10.09
CA ALA A 400 -10.57 -39.29 -10.07
C ALA A 400 -9.07 -39.22 -9.71
N ARG A 401 -8.47 -38.02 -9.63
CA ARG A 401 -7.03 -37.79 -9.50
C ARG A 401 -6.54 -37.40 -8.10
N GLU A 402 -7.37 -36.82 -7.24
CA GLU A 402 -6.95 -36.34 -5.91
C GLU A 402 -7.59 -37.21 -4.82
N ASP A 403 -6.81 -37.61 -3.83
CA ASP A 403 -7.31 -38.42 -2.73
C ASP A 403 -8.19 -37.55 -1.79
N PRO A 404 -9.48 -37.90 -1.58
CA PRO A 404 -10.36 -37.17 -0.68
C PRO A 404 -9.79 -36.98 0.73
N GLU A 405 -9.00 -37.94 1.22
CA GLU A 405 -8.34 -37.84 2.52
C GLU A 405 -7.30 -36.72 2.55
N VAL A 406 -6.54 -36.55 1.46
CA VAL A 406 -5.50 -35.51 1.34
C VAL A 406 -6.16 -34.14 1.29
N LEU A 407 -7.21 -33.97 0.47
CA LEU A 407 -7.95 -32.71 0.38
C LEU A 407 -8.55 -32.31 1.74
N LEU A 408 -9.17 -33.24 2.46
CA LEU A 408 -9.72 -33.00 3.79
C LEU A 408 -8.66 -32.55 4.81
N LEU A 409 -7.46 -33.15 4.75
CA LEU A 409 -6.35 -32.74 5.61
C LEU A 409 -5.85 -31.34 5.28
N GLU A 410 -5.71 -31.00 4.00
CA GLU A 410 -5.28 -29.68 3.53
C GLU A 410 -6.29 -28.59 3.91
N ILE A 411 -7.60 -28.84 3.74
CA ILE A 411 -8.67 -27.92 4.17
C ILE A 411 -8.56 -27.63 5.67
N ILE A 412 -8.46 -28.68 6.49
CA ILE A 412 -8.38 -28.53 7.96
C ILE A 412 -7.10 -27.80 8.38
N LYS A 413 -5.97 -28.10 7.73
CA LYS A 413 -4.67 -27.47 8.01
C LYS A 413 -4.72 -25.98 7.69
N HIS A 414 -5.09 -25.62 6.47
CA HIS A 414 -5.01 -24.24 6.00
C HIS A 414 -6.07 -23.34 6.63
N PHE A 415 -7.28 -23.82 6.92
CA PHE A 415 -8.21 -23.03 7.73
C PHE A 415 -7.73 -22.78 9.16
N ARG A 416 -6.96 -23.70 9.78
CA ARG A 416 -6.37 -23.44 11.10
C ARG A 416 -5.28 -22.38 11.04
N LEU A 417 -4.35 -22.52 10.10
CA LEU A 417 -3.29 -21.52 9.88
C LEU A 417 -3.88 -20.14 9.62
N TYR A 418 -4.96 -20.06 8.83
CA TYR A 418 -5.69 -18.82 8.63
C TYR A 418 -6.23 -18.22 9.94
N LEU A 419 -6.90 -19.02 10.77
CA LEU A 419 -7.48 -18.54 12.03
C LEU A 419 -6.46 -18.19 13.11
N GLU A 420 -5.24 -18.76 13.03
CA GLU A 420 -4.13 -18.42 13.93
C GLU A 420 -3.64 -16.98 13.68
N GLU A 421 -3.64 -16.54 12.42
CA GLU A 421 -3.13 -15.22 12.02
C GLU A 421 -4.24 -14.16 11.80
N ALA A 422 -5.47 -14.58 11.47
CA ALA A 422 -6.63 -13.71 11.23
C ALA A 422 -7.75 -13.97 12.26
N ALA A 423 -7.44 -13.82 13.55
CA ALA A 423 -8.36 -14.12 14.64
C ALA A 423 -9.63 -13.25 14.65
N ASP A 424 -9.55 -12.03 14.11
CA ASP A 424 -10.64 -11.05 14.08
C ASP A 424 -11.52 -11.12 12.81
N ASP A 425 -11.36 -12.14 11.95
CA ASP A 425 -12.19 -12.30 10.75
C ASP A 425 -13.68 -12.49 11.13
N PRO A 426 -14.63 -11.70 10.59
CA PRO A 426 -16.06 -11.86 10.86
C PRO A 426 -16.62 -13.26 10.59
N GLN A 427 -15.98 -14.04 9.71
CA GLN A 427 -16.35 -15.40 9.30
C GLN A 427 -15.68 -16.48 10.18
N GLN A 428 -14.98 -16.13 11.25
CA GLN A 428 -14.28 -17.06 12.14
C GLN A 428 -15.17 -18.23 12.60
N SER A 429 -16.40 -17.92 13.01
CA SER A 429 -17.39 -18.91 13.46
C SER A 429 -17.76 -19.92 12.36
N SER A 430 -17.96 -19.45 11.14
CA SER A 430 -18.25 -20.28 9.96
C SER A 430 -17.07 -21.17 9.60
N ILE A 431 -15.84 -20.65 9.66
CA ILE A 431 -14.62 -21.43 9.38
C ILE A 431 -14.43 -22.53 10.43
N LEU A 432 -14.65 -22.24 11.71
CA LEU A 432 -14.59 -23.25 12.78
C LEU A 432 -15.64 -24.36 12.59
N GLN A 433 -16.85 -24.00 12.16
CA GLN A 433 -17.89 -24.96 11.82
C GLN A 433 -17.50 -25.83 10.63
N ALA A 434 -16.92 -25.24 9.58
CA ALA A 434 -16.40 -25.98 8.43
C ALA A 434 -15.30 -26.97 8.85
N ILE A 435 -14.34 -26.56 9.68
CA ILE A 435 -13.30 -27.46 10.22
C ILE A 435 -13.93 -28.65 10.98
N LYS A 436 -14.96 -28.40 11.80
CA LYS A 436 -15.66 -29.47 12.54
C LYS A 436 -16.34 -30.45 11.59
N HIS A 437 -16.96 -29.95 10.54
CA HIS A 437 -17.61 -30.76 9.51
C HIS A 437 -16.58 -31.61 8.74
N MET A 438 -15.50 -31.01 8.24
CA MET A 438 -14.43 -31.70 7.51
C MET A 438 -13.74 -32.77 8.36
N LYS A 439 -13.57 -32.54 9.67
CA LYS A 439 -13.06 -33.57 10.60
C LYS A 439 -13.98 -34.79 10.70
N LYS A 440 -15.29 -34.60 10.60
CA LYS A 440 -16.26 -35.70 10.61
C LYS A 440 -16.15 -36.51 9.33
N GLU A 441 -16.11 -35.86 8.17
CA GLU A 441 -15.93 -36.53 6.88
C GLU A 441 -14.62 -37.30 6.79
N LEU A 442 -13.52 -36.71 7.28
CA LEU A 442 -12.22 -37.37 7.32
C LEU A 442 -12.25 -38.68 8.11
N ARG A 443 -13.01 -38.74 9.21
CA ARG A 443 -13.19 -39.98 9.99
C ARG A 443 -13.95 -41.04 9.18
N GLU A 444 -14.98 -40.65 8.43
CA GLU A 444 -15.75 -41.57 7.59
C GLU A 444 -14.92 -42.10 6.41
N VAL A 445 -14.18 -41.23 5.70
CA VAL A 445 -13.27 -41.65 4.62
C VAL A 445 -12.23 -42.65 5.14
N ARG A 446 -11.63 -42.38 6.30
CA ARG A 446 -10.67 -43.31 6.93
C ARG A 446 -11.28 -44.65 7.33
N LYS A 447 -12.53 -44.66 7.83
CA LYS A 447 -13.25 -45.90 8.13
C LYS A 447 -13.50 -46.71 6.87
N LEU A 448 -13.96 -46.08 5.80
CA LEU A 448 -14.21 -46.73 4.51
C LEU A 448 -12.93 -47.32 3.92
N LYS A 449 -11.83 -46.56 3.90
CA LYS A 449 -10.51 -47.08 3.47
C LYS A 449 -10.03 -48.26 4.33
N LYS A 450 -10.24 -48.21 5.65
CA LYS A 450 -9.87 -49.31 6.56
C LYS A 450 -10.73 -50.54 6.34
N ALA A 451 -12.02 -50.39 6.04
CA ALA A 451 -12.92 -51.49 5.70
C ALA A 451 -12.53 -52.13 4.36
N ALA A 452 -12.18 -51.35 3.35
CA ALA A 452 -11.72 -51.82 2.04
C ALA A 452 -10.36 -52.55 2.07
N ARG A 453 -9.54 -52.32 3.12
CA ARG A 453 -8.23 -52.96 3.31
C ARG A 453 -8.26 -54.25 4.13
N ARG A 454 -9.43 -54.67 4.65
CA ARG A 454 -9.54 -55.97 5.34
C ARG A 454 -9.71 -57.08 4.29
N PRO A 455 -8.83 -58.10 4.23
CA PRO A 455 -9.07 -59.26 3.38
C PRO A 455 -10.33 -59.99 3.86
N ALA A 456 -11.08 -60.55 2.90
CA ALA A 456 -12.30 -61.33 3.12
C ALA A 456 -12.05 -62.58 3.97
#